data_AF-A0A2D8AK02-F1
#
_entry.id   AF-A0A2D8AK02-F1
#
_cell.length_a   1.000
_cell.length_b   1.000
_cell.length_c   1.000
_cell.angle_alpha   90.00
_cell.angle_beta   90.00
_cell.angle_gamma   90.00
#
_symmetry.space_group_name_H-M   'P 1'
#
loop_
_entity.id
_entity.type
_entity.pdbx_description
1 polymer ?
#
loop_
_entity_poly.entity_id
_entity_poly.type
_entity_poly.pdbx_seq_one_letter_code
_entity_poly.pdbx_strand_id
1 'polypeptide(L)' 'MPVIIVADSQASHQSVVTAMDAIGQAGFTRLSIATQRSEPSGAQEAGN' A
#
# COMPACT_ATOMS: atom_id res chain seq x y z
N MET A 1 -5.58 -13.08 12.73
CA MET A 1 -4.61 -13.09 11.61
C MET A 1 -4.55 -11.68 11.05
N PRO A 2 -3.35 -11.11 10.75
CA PRO A 2 -3.25 -9.76 10.20
C PRO A 2 -3.65 -9.75 8.71
N VAL A 3 -4.34 -8.69 8.27
CA VAL A 3 -4.62 -8.44 6.85
C VAL A 3 -3.68 -7.35 6.35
N ILE A 4 -3.11 -7.59 5.17
CA ILE A 4 -2.20 -6.65 4.51
C ILE A 4 -2.89 -6.08 3.27
N ILE A 5 -2.97 -4.75 3.19
CA ILE A 5 -3.40 -4.04 1.99
C ILE A 5 -2.14 -3.62 1.23
N VAL A 6 -2.08 -4.02 -0.04
CA VAL A 6 -1.00 -3.66 -0.96
C VAL A 6 -1.59 -2.78 -2.05
N ALA A 7 -1.09 -1.56 -2.17
CA ALA A 7 -1.52 -0.62 -3.20
C ALA A 7 -0.29 -0.07 -3.94
N ASP A 8 -0.36 0.05 -5.26
CA ASP A 8 0.66 0.75 -6.05
C ASP A 8 0.45 2.27 -6.00
N SER A 9 1.44 3.03 -6.49
CA SER A 9 1.38 4.50 -6.49
C SER A 9 0.33 5.10 -7.42
N GLN A 10 -0.18 4.33 -8.39
CA GLN A 10 -1.23 4.73 -9.31
C GLN A 10 -2.63 4.34 -8.82
N ALA A 11 -2.72 3.52 -7.75
CA ALA A 11 -3.97 3.11 -7.16
C ALA A 11 -4.76 4.35 -6.69
N SER A 12 -5.96 4.53 -7.25
CA SER A 12 -6.86 5.59 -6.84
C SER A 12 -7.20 5.47 -5.36
N HIS A 13 -7.24 6.60 -4.66
CA HIS A 13 -7.64 6.67 -3.25
C HIS A 13 -8.95 5.92 -2.98
N GLN A 14 -9.94 6.06 -3.86
CA GLN A 14 -11.22 5.35 -3.76
C GLN A 14 -11.05 3.83 -3.76
N SER A 15 -10.17 3.25 -4.58
CA SER A 15 -9.93 1.80 -4.59
C SER A 15 -9.39 1.31 -3.25
N VAL A 16 -8.48 2.08 -2.64
CA VAL A 16 -7.92 1.77 -1.32
C VAL A 16 -8.98 1.86 -0.23
N VAL A 17 -9.82 2.91 -0.26
CA VAL A 17 -10.92 3.10 0.70
C VAL A 17 -11.95 1.98 0.60
N THR A 18 -12.33 1.56 -0.62
CA THR A 18 -13.25 0.44 -0.82
C THR A 18 -12.69 -0.87 -0.24
N ALA A 19 -11.39 -1.12 -0.41
CA ALA A 19 -10.75 -2.28 0.21
C ALA A 19 -10.75 -2.18 1.74
N MET A 20 -10.49 -1.00 2.30
CA MET A 20 -10.53 -0.78 3.76
C MET A 20 -11.94 -0.98 4.33
N ASP A 21 -12.97 -0.51 3.63
CA ASP A 21 -14.37 -0.68 4.04
C ASP A 21 -14.76 -2.17 4.04
N ALA A 22 -14.43 -2.91 2.98
CA ALA A 22 -14.66 -4.35 2.90
C ALA A 22 -13.93 -5.12 4.03
N ILE A 23 -12.71 -4.71 4.37
CA ILE A 23 -11.94 -5.33 5.46
C ILE A 23 -12.58 -5.01 6.83
N GLY A 24 -13.09 -3.80 7.02
CA GLY A 24 -13.85 -3.41 8.21
C GLY A 24 -15.14 -4.21 8.36
N GLN A 25 -15.91 -4.38 7.27
CA GLN A 25 -17.12 -5.21 7.24
C GLN A 25 -16.85 -6.69 7.50
N ALA A 26 -15.69 -7.19 7.07
CA ALA A 26 -15.23 -8.55 7.35
C ALA A 26 -14.76 -8.75 8.81
N GLY A 27 -14.75 -7.70 9.65
CA GLY A 27 -14.46 -7.78 11.07
C GLY A 27 -12.97 -7.76 11.43
N PHE A 28 -12.09 -7.38 10.50
CA PHE A 28 -10.67 -7.24 10.78
C PHE A 28 -10.37 -5.90 11.44
N THR A 29 -9.72 -5.94 12.60
CA THR A 29 -9.38 -4.76 13.41
C THR A 29 -7.90 -4.40 13.37
N ARG A 30 -7.06 -5.31 12.85
CA ARG A 30 -5.62 -5.12 12.67
C ARG A 30 -5.28 -5.14 11.20
N LEU A 31 -4.95 -3.97 10.67
CA LEU A 31 -4.53 -3.77 9.28
C LEU A 31 -3.06 -3.36 9.21
N SER A 32 -2.38 -3.79 8.15
CA SER A 32 -1.06 -3.29 7.75
C SER A 32 -1.13 -2.82 6.31
N ILE A 33 -0.57 -1.64 6.02
CA ILE A 33 -0.62 -1.03 4.69
C ILE A 33 0.81 -0.98 4.14
N ALA A 34 0.99 -1.53 2.94
CA ALA A 34 2.24 -1.46 2.19
C ALA A 34 1.98 -0.79 0.85
N THR A 35 2.79 0.21 0.52
CA THR A 35 2.81 0.79 -0.82
C THR A 35 3.83 0.04 -1.67
N GLN A 36 3.42 -0.49 -2.82
CA GLN A 36 4.37 -0.94 -3.83
C GLN A 36 5.05 0.30 -4.40
N ARG A 37 6.23 0.60 -3.87
CA ARG A 37 7.12 1.58 -4.49
C ARG A 37 7.58 0.93 -5.78
N SER A 38 7.07 1.40 -6.92
CA SER A 38 7.76 1.20 -8.19
C SER A 38 9.16 1.76 -7.99
N GLU A 39 10.18 0.89 -7.97
CA GLU A 39 11.55 1.28 -7.73
C GLU A 39 11.93 2.43 -8.67
N PRO A 40 12.32 3.63 -8.19
CA PRO A 40 13.20 4.46 -8.98
C PRO A 40 14.57 3.79 -8.87
N SER A 41 14.83 2.81 -9.73
CA SER A 41 16.11 2.13 -9.81
C SER A 41 17.21 3.16 -10.10
N GLY A 42 18.09 3.37 -9.12
CA GLY A 42 19.49 3.77 -9.30
C GLY A 42 19.76 5.18 -9.85
N ALA A 43 19.86 6.16 -8.95
CA ALA A 43 20.79 7.28 -9.12
C ALA A 43 21.61 7.39 -7.83
N GLN A 44 22.46 6.39 -7.62
CA GLN A 44 23.51 6.36 -6.62
C GLN A 44 24.49 7.51 -6.92
N GLU A 45 24.45 8.53 -6.08
CA GLU A 45 25.60 9.26 -5.54
C GLU A 45 26.93 9.03 -6.31
N ALA A 46 27.18 9.85 -7.33
CA ALA A 46 28.51 10.07 -7.87
C ALA A 46 28.82 11.57 -7.74
N GLY A 47 29.60 11.92 -6.72
CA GLY A 47 30.02 13.29 -6.45
C GLY A 47 30.89 13.38 -5.21
N ASN A 48 32.04 12.70 -5.25
CA ASN A 48 33.19 12.96 -4.39
C ASN A 48 33.91 14.24 -4.84
#